data_AF-A0A2S8B9X5-F1
#
_entry.id   AF-A0A2S8B9X5-F1
#
_cell.length_a   1.000
_cell.length_b   1.000
_cell.length_c   1.000
_cell.angle_alpha   90.00
_cell.angle_beta   90.00
_cell.angle_gamma   90.00
#
_symmetry.space_group_name_H-M   'P 1'
#
loop_
_entity.id
_entity.type
_entity.pdbx_description
1 polymer ?
#
loop_
_entity_poly.entity_id
_entity_poly.type
_entity_poly.pdbx_seq_one_letter_code
_entity_poly.pdbx_strand_id
1 'polypeptide(L)'
;MVDDRKEVLPLRVVAARFISTDDQAGLAELDRITAEAWRVIQKRYWLLSTSFTATASATVATLLSGIALTWSETPGAEIVTLIGLGCFGSMLAVAASWRVFQYGGMKATAPQEPAYADVEDPAVRNLERLFVILQRESTARAFYFARNGQRRYIDHRYFFGKLRAAHVAKGDTIRSALFGPVGLWFARELFLEVDVDKLIADAKAEPNRTCVLRSGAFERLENPQGYLTRTAQNLLINRARTWRRKKCMLYPLDEARDAPIHPRQEWGIEARELRAAYRRALLALPLRTRRIFLMHRLKGMSYREIAEQLGVGEKGVEYHMMRALARCRRAAARLE
;
A
#
# COMPACT_ATOMS: atom_id res chain seq x y z
N MET A 1 -9.44 -25.38 -24.01
CA MET A 1 -9.98 -25.97 -22.77
C MET A 1 -8.88 -25.95 -21.72
N VAL A 2 -9.24 -25.75 -20.45
CA VAL A 2 -8.38 -25.51 -19.27
C VAL A 2 -8.05 -24.04 -19.01
N ASP A 3 -9.02 -23.25 -18.56
CA ASP A 3 -8.77 -22.06 -17.71
C ASP A 3 -10.03 -21.72 -16.91
N ASP A 4 -10.39 -22.56 -15.92
CA ASP A 4 -11.43 -22.21 -14.94
C ASP A 4 -11.27 -22.98 -13.62
N ARG A 5 -10.16 -22.75 -12.90
CA ARG A 5 -9.98 -23.15 -11.50
C ARG A 5 -9.64 -21.96 -10.62
N LYS A 6 -10.37 -20.85 -10.77
CA LYS A 6 -10.28 -19.77 -9.80
C LYS A 6 -11.16 -20.13 -8.62
N GLU A 7 -10.54 -20.73 -7.60
CA GLU A 7 -11.23 -21.06 -6.37
C GLU A 7 -11.18 -19.86 -5.41
N VAL A 8 -12.29 -19.64 -4.70
CA VAL A 8 -12.33 -18.69 -3.59
C VAL A 8 -11.87 -19.43 -2.34
N LEU A 9 -10.62 -19.19 -1.94
CA LEU A 9 -10.01 -19.87 -0.80
C LEU A 9 -9.64 -18.87 0.30
N PRO A 10 -9.72 -19.27 1.57
CA PRO A 10 -9.17 -18.49 2.66
C PRO A 10 -7.66 -18.27 2.44
N LEU A 11 -7.19 -17.05 2.69
CA LEU A 11 -5.79 -16.67 2.58
C LEU A 11 -4.90 -17.58 3.44
N ARG A 12 -5.41 -18.04 4.58
CA ARG A 12 -4.75 -19.03 5.44
C ARG A 12 -4.48 -20.35 4.74
N VAL A 13 -5.45 -20.87 3.99
CA VAL A 13 -5.31 -22.13 3.23
C VAL A 13 -4.32 -21.95 2.08
N VAL A 14 -4.40 -20.81 1.38
CA VAL A 14 -3.43 -20.45 0.34
C VAL A 14 -2.01 -20.38 0.90
N ALA A 15 -1.84 -19.78 2.09
CA ALA A 15 -0.56 -19.70 2.77
C ALA A 15 -0.01 -21.06 3.20
N ALA A 16 -0.85 -21.96 3.71
CA ALA A 16 -0.45 -23.31 4.09
C ALA A 16 0.10 -24.10 2.89
N ARG A 17 -0.61 -24.06 1.75
CA ARG A 17 -0.18 -24.67 0.47
C ARG A 17 1.12 -24.11 -0.07
N PHE A 18 1.44 -22.88 0.32
CA PHE A 18 2.67 -22.21 -0.07
C PHE A 18 3.87 -22.64 0.78
N ILE A 19 3.61 -23.00 2.05
CA ILE A 19 4.62 -23.47 2.99
C ILE A 19 4.99 -24.93 2.70
N SER A 20 3.98 -25.79 2.52
CA SER A 20 4.17 -27.23 2.30
C SER A 20 3.20 -27.76 1.23
N THR A 21 3.60 -28.83 0.55
CA THR A 21 2.74 -29.57 -0.40
C THR A 21 1.62 -30.31 0.31
N ASP A 22 1.83 -30.70 1.58
CA ASP A 22 0.79 -31.27 2.42
C ASP A 22 0.04 -30.16 3.18
N ASP A 23 -1.27 -30.07 2.94
CA ASP A 23 -2.15 -29.06 3.52
C ASP A 23 -2.09 -29.09 5.07
N GLN A 24 -2.02 -30.28 5.68
CA GLN A 24 -2.00 -30.41 7.15
C GLN A 24 -0.66 -29.98 7.74
N ALA A 25 0.46 -30.44 7.19
CA ALA A 25 1.79 -29.99 7.60
C ALA A 25 1.96 -28.46 7.41
N GLY A 26 1.45 -27.91 6.30
CA GLY A 26 1.49 -26.47 6.02
C GLY A 26 0.69 -25.66 7.04
N LEU A 27 -0.49 -26.13 7.44
CA LEU A 27 -1.31 -25.49 8.47
C LEU A 27 -0.67 -25.56 9.86
N ALA A 28 -0.08 -26.70 10.23
CA ALA A 28 0.62 -26.86 11.51
C ALA A 28 1.80 -25.88 11.62
N GLU A 29 2.56 -25.74 10.55
CA GLU A 29 3.70 -24.85 10.50
C GLU A 29 3.29 -23.37 10.50
N LEU A 30 2.19 -23.03 9.82
CA LEU A 30 1.59 -21.71 9.89
C LEU A 30 1.09 -21.38 11.30
N ASP A 31 0.55 -22.36 12.03
CA ASP A 31 0.14 -22.17 13.43
C ASP A 31 1.35 -21.92 14.34
N ARG A 32 2.47 -22.61 14.12
CA ARG A 32 3.74 -22.34 14.82
C ARG A 32 4.23 -20.91 14.59
N ILE A 33 4.28 -20.46 13.32
CA ILE A 33 4.71 -19.10 12.95
C ILE A 33 3.79 -18.04 13.57
N THR A 34 2.47 -18.25 13.47
CA THR A 34 1.49 -17.29 13.99
C THR A 34 1.44 -17.25 15.52
N ALA A 35 1.72 -18.36 16.21
CA ALA A 35 1.88 -18.39 17.66
C ALA A 35 3.12 -17.61 18.13
N GLU A 36 4.22 -17.67 17.38
CA GLU A 36 5.40 -16.85 17.65
C GLU A 36 5.12 -15.35 17.40
N ALA A 37 4.47 -15.02 16.30
CA ALA A 37 4.00 -13.66 16.04
C ALA A 37 3.10 -13.15 17.17
N TRP A 38 2.20 -14.00 17.67
CA TRP A 38 1.30 -13.65 18.77
C TRP A 38 2.04 -13.28 20.04
N ARG A 39 3.13 -13.98 20.41
CA ARG A 39 3.92 -13.62 21.61
C ARG A 39 4.48 -12.20 21.54
N VAL A 40 4.99 -11.80 20.36
CA VAL A 40 5.51 -10.45 20.12
C VAL A 40 4.38 -9.40 20.15
N ILE A 41 3.25 -9.73 19.53
CA ILE A 41 2.05 -8.88 19.49
C ILE A 41 1.50 -8.68 20.90
N GLN A 42 1.28 -9.75 21.65
CA GLN A 42 0.65 -9.74 22.96
C GLN A 42 1.43 -8.88 23.97
N LYS A 43 2.77 -8.98 23.99
CA LYS A 43 3.61 -8.18 24.89
C LYS A 43 3.45 -6.67 24.62
N ARG A 44 3.47 -6.26 23.35
CA ARG A 44 3.32 -4.84 22.97
C ARG A 44 1.87 -4.36 23.08
N TYR A 45 0.91 -5.21 22.71
CA TYR A 45 -0.51 -4.91 22.78
C TYR A 45 -0.97 -4.71 24.22
N TRP A 46 -0.51 -5.54 25.17
CA TRP A 46 -0.88 -5.38 26.58
C TRP A 46 -0.42 -4.03 27.15
N LEU A 47 0.84 -3.64 26.90
CA LEU A 47 1.38 -2.33 27.32
C LEU A 47 0.59 -1.16 26.72
N LEU A 48 0.21 -1.26 25.44
CA LEU A 48 -0.53 -0.22 24.77
C LEU A 48 -1.99 -0.16 25.23
N SER A 49 -2.62 -1.31 25.42
CA SER A 49 -4.00 -1.41 25.89
C SER A 49 -4.12 -0.84 27.31
N THR A 50 -3.22 -1.18 28.23
CA THR A 50 -3.26 -0.66 29.60
C THR A 50 -3.01 0.85 29.63
N SER A 51 -2.03 1.34 28.85
CA SER A 51 -1.75 2.77 28.69
C SER A 51 -2.95 3.52 28.10
N PHE A 52 -3.61 2.94 27.09
CA PHE A 52 -4.78 3.52 26.45
C PHE A 52 -5.96 3.56 27.43
N THR A 53 -6.24 2.47 28.14
CA THR A 53 -7.32 2.45 29.14
C THR A 53 -7.06 3.43 30.28
N ALA A 54 -5.83 3.56 30.76
CA ALA A 54 -5.49 4.50 31.82
C ALA A 54 -5.67 5.95 31.38
N THR A 55 -5.16 6.31 30.18
CA THR A 55 -5.32 7.66 29.62
C THR A 55 -6.77 7.98 29.27
N ALA A 56 -7.54 7.01 28.77
CA ALA A 56 -8.96 7.16 28.50
C ALA A 56 -9.76 7.41 29.80
N SER A 57 -9.55 6.60 30.84
CA SER A 57 -10.20 6.78 32.13
C SER A 57 -9.86 8.13 32.77
N ALA A 58 -8.58 8.54 32.72
CA ALA A 58 -8.15 9.85 33.20
C ALA A 58 -8.82 10.99 32.43
N THR A 59 -8.93 10.87 31.10
CA THR A 59 -9.60 11.84 30.23
C THR A 59 -11.08 11.97 30.59
N VAL A 60 -11.79 10.83 30.74
CA VAL A 60 -13.21 10.83 31.09
C VAL A 60 -13.43 11.44 32.48
N ALA A 61 -12.64 11.04 33.47
CA ALA A 61 -12.76 11.57 34.83
C ALA A 61 -12.54 13.09 34.88
N THR A 62 -11.49 13.58 34.22
CA THR A 62 -11.15 15.02 34.20
C THR A 62 -12.13 15.84 33.38
N LEU A 63 -12.61 15.35 32.23
CA LEU A 63 -13.63 16.05 31.45
C LEU A 63 -14.98 16.11 32.18
N LEU A 64 -15.43 15.01 32.79
CA LEU A 64 -16.67 15.01 33.58
C LEU A 64 -16.58 15.94 34.78
N SER A 65 -15.44 15.94 35.47
CA SER A 65 -15.18 16.84 36.60
C SER A 65 -15.12 18.30 36.15
N GLY A 66 -14.46 18.58 35.03
CA GLY A 66 -14.41 19.92 34.43
C GLY A 66 -15.79 20.44 34.08
N ILE A 67 -16.63 19.61 33.43
CA ILE A 67 -18.02 19.96 33.11
C ILE A 67 -18.81 20.24 34.40
N ALA A 68 -18.74 19.37 35.40
CA ALA A 68 -19.44 19.57 36.67
C ALA A 68 -19.02 20.89 37.36
N LEU A 69 -17.72 21.20 37.38
CA LEU A 69 -17.18 22.42 37.97
C LEU A 69 -17.58 23.69 37.21
N THR A 70 -17.70 23.61 35.87
CA THR A 70 -18.23 24.73 35.07
C THR A 70 -19.71 25.00 35.34
N TRP A 71 -20.50 23.95 35.63
CA TRP A 71 -21.92 24.10 35.97
C TRP A 71 -22.12 24.72 37.35
N SER A 72 -21.19 24.48 38.28
CA SER A 72 -21.24 25.05 39.63
C SER A 72 -20.51 26.40 39.76
N GLU A 73 -20.13 27.05 38.66
CA GLU A 73 -19.40 28.33 38.61
C GLU A 73 -18.16 28.39 39.52
N THR A 74 -17.50 27.24 39.71
CA THR A 74 -16.36 27.15 40.64
C THR A 74 -15.07 27.70 40.00
N PRO A 75 -14.27 28.50 40.74
CA PRO A 75 -12.98 28.96 40.25
C PRO A 75 -12.05 27.77 39.96
N GLY A 76 -11.38 27.77 38.81
CA GLY A 76 -10.42 26.72 38.43
C GLY A 76 -10.98 25.60 37.55
N ALA A 77 -12.26 25.64 37.15
CA ALA A 77 -12.84 24.68 36.19
C ALA A 77 -12.07 24.63 34.84
N GLU A 78 -11.51 25.75 34.41
CA GLU A 78 -10.66 25.87 33.21
C GLU A 78 -9.38 25.04 33.31
N ILE A 79 -8.78 24.95 34.51
CA ILE A 79 -7.54 24.16 34.71
C ILE A 79 -7.85 22.67 34.57
N VAL A 80 -8.96 22.21 35.14
CA VAL A 80 -9.38 20.80 35.09
C VAL A 80 -9.72 20.36 33.67
N THR A 81 -10.39 21.22 32.89
CA THR A 81 -10.69 20.95 31.48
C THR A 81 -9.42 20.92 30.61
N LEU A 82 -8.45 21.81 30.87
CA LEU A 82 -7.13 21.77 30.19
C LEU A 82 -6.36 20.48 30.49
N ILE A 83 -6.37 20.01 31.74
CA ILE A 83 -5.76 18.73 32.12
C ILE A 83 -6.43 17.58 31.35
N GLY A 84 -7.77 17.59 31.25
CA GLY A 84 -8.51 16.57 30.49
C GLY A 84 -8.20 16.57 29.00
N LEU A 85 -8.01 17.74 28.40
CA LEU A 85 -7.57 17.84 27.00
C LEU A 85 -6.14 17.29 26.80
N GLY A 86 -5.24 17.51 27.77
CA GLY A 86 -3.90 16.91 27.78
C GLY A 86 -3.93 15.37 27.87
N CYS A 87 -4.78 14.82 28.73
CA CYS A 87 -5.02 13.38 28.82
C CYS A 87 -5.58 12.81 27.51
N PHE A 88 -6.51 13.53 26.87
CA PHE A 88 -7.07 13.15 25.56
C PHE A 88 -5.98 13.12 24.47
N GLY A 89 -5.12 14.14 24.43
CA GLY A 89 -3.97 14.17 23.52
C GLY A 89 -3.03 12.98 23.72
N SER A 90 -2.78 12.60 24.98
CA SER A 90 -1.96 11.44 25.34
C SER A 90 -2.62 10.12 24.90
N MET A 91 -3.93 9.98 25.07
CA MET A 91 -4.70 8.84 24.58
C MET A 91 -4.59 8.68 23.05
N LEU A 92 -4.69 9.78 22.30
CA LEU A 92 -4.51 9.76 20.84
C LEU A 92 -3.07 9.38 20.45
N ALA A 93 -2.06 9.86 21.18
CA ALA A 93 -0.67 9.51 20.94
C ALA A 93 -0.41 8.00 21.17
N VAL A 94 -0.98 7.43 22.23
CA VAL A 94 -0.92 5.98 22.50
C VAL A 94 -1.56 5.20 21.34
N ALA A 95 -2.73 5.62 20.86
CA ALA A 95 -3.40 4.98 19.73
C ALA A 95 -2.59 5.11 18.41
N ALA A 96 -1.97 6.26 18.17
CA ALA A 96 -1.11 6.48 17.02
C ALA A 96 0.16 5.62 17.08
N SER A 97 0.73 5.40 18.26
CA SER A 97 1.93 4.58 18.44
C SER A 97 1.71 3.13 17.99
N TRP A 98 0.52 2.57 18.19
CA TRP A 98 0.16 1.25 17.69
C TRP A 98 0.16 1.20 16.17
N ARG A 99 -0.39 2.24 15.51
CA ARG A 99 -0.37 2.36 14.04
C ARG A 99 1.05 2.48 13.49
N VAL A 100 1.89 3.27 14.15
CA VAL A 100 3.31 3.40 13.80
C VAL A 100 4.03 2.05 13.94
N PHE A 101 3.74 1.28 14.98
CA PHE A 101 4.32 -0.06 15.12
C PHE A 101 3.91 -0.99 13.97
N GLN A 102 2.64 -0.99 13.59
CA GLN A 102 2.14 -1.87 12.53
C GLN A 102 2.66 -1.50 11.13
N TYR A 103 2.62 -0.22 10.77
CA TYR A 103 2.84 0.24 9.38
C TYR A 103 3.97 1.26 9.20
N GLY A 104 4.65 1.67 10.28
CA GLY A 104 5.62 2.77 10.22
C GLY A 104 4.98 4.16 10.06
N GLY A 105 3.67 4.29 10.30
CA GLY A 105 2.91 5.54 10.15
C GLY A 105 1.44 5.29 9.82
N MET A 106 0.82 6.23 9.08
CA MET A 106 -0.59 6.15 8.67
C MET A 106 -0.85 5.06 7.61
N LYS A 107 0.04 4.95 6.63
CA LYS A 107 0.04 3.91 5.58
C LYS A 107 1.48 3.56 5.26
N ALA A 108 1.81 2.28 5.26
CA ALA A 108 3.10 1.83 4.77
C ALA A 108 3.18 2.12 3.27
N THR A 109 4.21 2.85 2.84
CA THR A 109 4.54 3.09 1.42
C THR A 109 5.61 2.14 0.90
N ALA A 110 6.30 1.45 1.81
CA ALA A 110 7.31 0.44 1.51
C ALA A 110 7.17 -0.78 2.44
N PRO A 111 7.52 -1.99 1.97
CA PRO A 111 7.52 -3.21 2.79
C PRO A 111 8.39 -3.06 4.05
N GLN A 112 7.83 -3.41 5.20
CA GLN A 112 8.54 -3.38 6.49
C GLN A 112 9.14 -4.76 6.82
N GLU A 113 10.12 -4.78 7.73
CA GLU A 113 10.62 -6.02 8.31
C GLU A 113 9.49 -6.76 9.04
N PRO A 114 9.34 -8.09 8.85
CA PRO A 114 8.43 -8.85 9.68
C PRO A 114 8.95 -8.83 11.12
N ALA A 115 8.06 -8.64 12.10
CA ALA A 115 8.42 -8.64 13.51
C ALA A 115 8.29 -10.03 14.16
N TYR A 116 8.16 -11.08 13.34
CA TYR A 116 7.94 -12.45 13.78
C TYR A 116 8.91 -13.39 13.06
N ALA A 117 9.40 -14.37 13.83
CA ALA A 117 10.18 -15.52 13.39
C ALA A 117 11.53 -15.21 12.71
N ASP A 118 12.40 -16.23 12.70
CA ASP A 118 13.69 -16.18 12.04
C ASP A 118 13.51 -16.23 10.51
N VAL A 119 14.18 -15.32 9.79
CA VAL A 119 14.16 -15.25 8.33
C VAL A 119 14.87 -16.46 7.71
N GLU A 120 15.73 -17.14 8.49
CA GLU A 120 16.41 -18.35 8.05
C GLU A 120 15.47 -19.58 7.96
N ASP A 121 14.31 -19.53 8.60
CA ASP A 121 13.32 -20.58 8.55
C ASP A 121 12.72 -20.74 7.13
N PRO A 122 12.78 -21.93 6.51
CA PRO A 122 12.22 -22.18 5.19
C PRO A 122 10.73 -21.87 5.07
N ALA A 123 9.94 -22.15 6.11
CA ALA A 123 8.50 -21.94 6.11
C ALA A 123 8.16 -20.45 6.16
N VAL A 124 8.88 -19.70 7.00
CA VAL A 124 8.77 -18.23 7.08
C VAL A 124 9.17 -17.60 5.74
N ARG A 125 10.26 -18.07 5.13
CA ARG A 125 10.72 -17.60 3.82
C ARG A 125 9.69 -17.83 2.72
N ASN A 126 9.04 -18.99 2.71
CA ASN A 126 7.97 -19.29 1.76
C ASN A 126 6.73 -18.41 2.01
N LEU A 127 6.34 -18.23 3.27
CA LEU A 127 5.25 -17.34 3.65
C LEU A 127 5.53 -15.88 3.23
N GLU A 128 6.76 -15.41 3.40
CA GLU A 128 7.17 -14.06 2.97
C GLU A 128 7.15 -13.87 1.46
N ARG A 129 7.48 -14.90 0.69
CA ARG A 129 7.32 -14.88 -0.79
C ARG A 129 5.87 -14.69 -1.20
N LEU A 130 4.92 -15.35 -0.51
CA LEU A 130 3.49 -15.12 -0.74
C LEU A 130 3.12 -13.66 -0.49
N PHE A 131 3.57 -13.08 0.63
CA PHE A 131 3.28 -11.66 0.92
C PHE A 131 3.88 -10.71 -0.11
N VAL A 132 5.10 -10.96 -0.59
CA VAL A 132 5.72 -10.18 -1.68
C VAL A 132 4.87 -10.22 -2.96
N ILE A 133 4.18 -11.32 -3.24
CA ILE A 133 3.27 -11.44 -4.38
C ILE A 133 1.97 -10.68 -4.12
N LEU A 134 1.37 -10.82 -2.93
CA LEU A 134 0.14 -10.10 -2.53
C LEU A 134 0.31 -8.58 -2.49
N GLN A 135 1.53 -8.13 -2.27
CA GLN A 135 1.94 -6.72 -2.30
C GLN A 135 1.92 -6.10 -3.71
N ARG A 136 1.87 -6.91 -4.77
CA ARG A 136 1.87 -6.41 -6.15
C ARG A 136 0.47 -6.06 -6.61
N GLU A 137 0.33 -4.91 -7.26
CA GLU A 137 -0.93 -4.47 -7.86
C GLU A 137 -1.46 -5.40 -8.97
N SER A 138 -0.59 -6.24 -9.55
CA SER A 138 -0.95 -7.19 -10.61
C SER A 138 -1.53 -8.51 -10.11
N THR A 139 -1.45 -8.78 -8.82
CA THR A 139 -1.96 -10.01 -8.19
C THR A 139 -3.45 -9.84 -7.86
N ALA A 140 -4.17 -10.95 -7.72
CA ALA A 140 -5.55 -10.90 -7.23
C ALA A 140 -5.61 -10.23 -5.86
N ARG A 141 -6.61 -9.37 -5.69
CA ARG A 141 -6.80 -8.60 -4.47
C ARG A 141 -7.48 -9.47 -3.43
N ALA A 142 -6.87 -9.54 -2.24
CA ALA A 142 -7.53 -10.13 -1.09
C ALA A 142 -8.82 -9.35 -0.77
N PHE A 143 -9.87 -10.05 -0.38
CA PHE A 143 -11.14 -9.46 0.02
C PHE A 143 -11.68 -10.10 1.28
N TYR A 144 -12.64 -9.43 1.91
CA TYR A 144 -13.42 -9.98 3.02
C TYR A 144 -14.91 -9.79 2.73
N PHE A 145 -15.74 -10.59 3.40
CA PHE A 145 -17.19 -10.44 3.35
C PHE A 145 -17.64 -9.44 4.43
N ALA A 146 -18.31 -8.37 4.01
CA ALA A 146 -18.97 -7.45 4.92
C ALA A 146 -20.18 -8.14 5.60
N ARG A 147 -20.72 -7.53 6.68
CA ARG A 147 -21.89 -8.08 7.40
C ARG A 147 -23.12 -8.32 6.50
N ASN A 148 -23.22 -7.59 5.38
CA ASN A 148 -24.27 -7.72 4.38
C ASN A 148 -23.94 -8.74 3.26
N GLY A 149 -22.86 -9.52 3.39
CA GLY A 149 -22.43 -10.50 2.39
C GLY A 149 -21.71 -9.92 1.16
N GLN A 150 -21.53 -8.60 1.06
CA GLN A 150 -20.81 -7.99 -0.06
C GLN A 150 -19.29 -8.20 0.07
N ARG A 151 -18.62 -8.46 -1.06
CA ARG A 151 -17.15 -8.54 -1.15
C ARG A 151 -16.54 -7.15 -1.05
N ARG A 152 -15.63 -6.95 -0.11
CA ARG A 152 -14.84 -5.73 0.03
C ARG A 152 -13.36 -6.04 -0.16
N TYR A 153 -12.75 -5.44 -1.18
CA TYR A 153 -11.35 -5.64 -1.50
C TYR A 153 -10.44 -4.83 -0.59
N ILE A 154 -9.31 -5.42 -0.23
CA ILE A 154 -8.28 -4.82 0.59
C ILE A 154 -7.19 -4.23 -0.31
N ASP A 155 -6.67 -3.08 0.09
CA ASP A 155 -5.52 -2.46 -0.56
C ASP A 155 -4.26 -3.32 -0.31
N HIS A 156 -3.48 -3.59 -1.35
CA HIS A 156 -2.23 -4.35 -1.27
C HIS A 156 -1.26 -3.79 -0.21
N ARG A 157 -1.35 -2.48 0.09
CA ARG A 157 -0.53 -1.81 1.12
C ARG A 157 -0.74 -2.34 2.53
N TYR A 158 -1.88 -2.98 2.83
CA TYR A 158 -2.11 -3.62 4.13
C TYR A 158 -1.17 -4.82 4.38
N PHE A 159 -0.55 -5.36 3.32
CA PHE A 159 0.45 -6.43 3.42
C PHE A 159 1.89 -5.91 3.59
N PHE A 160 2.12 -4.60 3.62
CA PHE A 160 3.45 -4.01 3.88
C PHE A 160 3.81 -3.93 5.36
N GLY A 161 2.86 -4.17 6.27
CA GLY A 161 3.07 -4.00 7.71
C GLY A 161 4.01 -5.04 8.34
N LYS A 162 4.50 -4.72 9.55
CA LYS A 162 5.39 -5.58 10.37
C LYS A 162 4.70 -6.84 10.88
N LEU A 163 3.36 -6.81 11.01
CA LEU A 163 2.55 -7.88 11.58
C LEU A 163 1.73 -8.63 10.52
N ARG A 164 2.20 -8.70 9.28
CA ARG A 164 1.44 -9.28 8.17
C ARG A 164 1.10 -10.77 8.34
N ALA A 165 1.89 -11.59 9.05
CA ALA A 165 1.50 -12.97 9.38
C ALA A 165 0.25 -13.05 10.26
N ALA A 166 -0.12 -12.01 11.00
CA ALA A 166 -1.39 -12.03 11.73
C ALA A 166 -2.61 -12.08 10.79
N HIS A 167 -2.47 -11.73 9.49
CA HIS A 167 -3.55 -11.90 8.49
C HIS A 167 -3.87 -13.36 8.17
N VAL A 168 -2.95 -14.30 8.42
CA VAL A 168 -3.11 -15.75 8.16
C VAL A 168 -3.37 -16.57 9.44
N ALA A 169 -3.46 -15.90 10.59
CA ALA A 169 -3.65 -16.54 11.88
C ALA A 169 -5.05 -17.18 12.01
N LYS A 170 -5.10 -18.36 12.64
CA LYS A 170 -6.36 -19.10 12.90
C LYS A 170 -7.30 -18.28 13.78
N GLY A 171 -6.76 -17.72 14.86
CA GLY A 171 -7.54 -17.02 15.88
C GLY A 171 -8.01 -15.64 15.44
N ASP A 172 -9.29 -15.37 15.66
CA ASP A 172 -9.87 -14.02 15.47
C ASP A 172 -9.22 -12.99 16.39
N THR A 173 -8.69 -13.42 17.55
CA THR A 173 -8.02 -12.55 18.54
C THR A 173 -6.74 -11.91 18.01
N ILE A 174 -5.95 -12.67 17.26
CA ILE A 174 -4.69 -12.19 16.66
C ILE A 174 -5.01 -11.18 15.56
N ARG A 175 -6.04 -11.50 14.76
CA ARG A 175 -6.53 -10.64 13.68
C ARG A 175 -7.16 -9.37 14.23
N SER A 176 -8.01 -9.44 15.26
CA SER A 176 -8.66 -8.27 15.85
C SER A 176 -7.66 -7.29 16.49
N ALA A 177 -6.54 -7.80 17.04
CA ALA A 177 -5.46 -6.96 17.56
C ALA A 177 -4.82 -6.07 16.47
N LEU A 178 -4.80 -6.52 15.20
CA LEU A 178 -4.34 -5.70 14.08
C LEU A 178 -5.25 -4.49 13.80
N PHE A 179 -6.49 -4.49 14.32
CA PHE A 179 -7.53 -3.56 13.89
C PHE A 179 -8.10 -2.65 15.01
N GLY A 180 -7.53 -2.65 16.22
CA GLY A 180 -7.92 -1.71 17.30
C GLY A 180 -7.20 -0.33 17.26
N PRO A 181 -7.83 0.79 17.68
CA PRO A 181 -9.14 0.94 18.34
C PRO A 181 -10.29 1.55 17.48
N VAL A 182 -10.07 1.92 16.20
CA VAL A 182 -11.14 2.47 15.33
C VAL A 182 -11.30 1.68 14.01
N GLY A 183 -10.73 0.48 13.92
CA GLY A 183 -10.78 -0.39 12.74
C GLY A 183 -11.85 -1.49 12.83
N LEU A 184 -13.06 -1.16 13.30
CA LEU A 184 -14.21 -2.07 13.50
C LEU A 184 -14.75 -2.81 12.25
N TRP A 185 -14.05 -2.82 11.12
CA TRP A 185 -14.63 -3.17 9.80
C TRP A 185 -14.16 -4.50 9.20
N PHE A 186 -13.08 -5.12 9.70
CA PHE A 186 -12.54 -6.39 9.16
C PHE A 186 -12.82 -7.54 10.11
N ALA A 187 -14.06 -8.02 10.11
CA ALA A 187 -14.50 -9.02 11.09
C ALA A 187 -14.31 -10.48 10.64
N ARG A 188 -13.96 -10.76 9.39
CA ARG A 188 -13.96 -12.15 8.90
C ARG A 188 -12.81 -12.31 7.92
N GLU A 189 -12.09 -13.40 8.13
CA GLU A 189 -11.05 -14.02 7.29
C GLU A 189 -10.86 -13.43 5.89
N LEU A 190 -9.60 -13.29 5.46
CA LEU A 190 -9.29 -12.82 4.12
C LEU A 190 -9.42 -13.96 3.13
N PHE A 191 -10.00 -13.67 1.96
CA PHE A 191 -10.17 -14.60 0.87
C PHE A 191 -9.39 -14.13 -0.36
N LEU A 192 -8.91 -15.08 -1.15
CA LEU A 192 -8.38 -14.84 -2.49
C LEU A 192 -9.17 -15.65 -3.51
N GLU A 193 -9.41 -15.04 -4.66
CA GLU A 193 -9.98 -15.69 -5.84
C GLU A 193 -8.86 -15.90 -6.86
N VAL A 194 -8.16 -17.03 -6.72
CA VAL A 194 -6.92 -17.33 -7.45
C VAL A 194 -6.79 -18.83 -7.69
N ASP A 195 -6.21 -19.17 -8.84
CA ASP A 195 -5.62 -20.49 -9.07
C ASP A 195 -4.33 -20.60 -8.24
N VAL A 196 -4.41 -21.35 -7.14
CA VAL A 196 -3.32 -21.50 -6.16
C VAL A 196 -2.10 -22.17 -6.78
N ASP A 197 -2.28 -23.16 -7.65
CA ASP A 197 -1.19 -23.87 -8.29
C ASP A 197 -0.43 -22.93 -9.23
N LYS A 198 -1.16 -22.10 -9.98
CA LYS A 198 -0.57 -21.03 -10.78
C LYS A 198 0.15 -19.98 -9.93
N LEU A 199 -0.41 -19.61 -8.77
CA LEU A 199 0.23 -18.67 -7.85
C LEU A 199 1.54 -19.22 -7.28
N ILE A 200 1.55 -20.50 -6.89
CA ILE A 200 2.74 -21.20 -6.40
C ILE A 200 3.76 -21.35 -7.54
N ALA A 201 3.33 -21.66 -8.75
CA ALA A 201 4.19 -21.75 -9.92
C ALA A 201 4.83 -20.39 -10.25
N ASP A 202 4.05 -19.31 -10.26
CA ASP A 202 4.54 -17.94 -10.47
C ASP A 202 5.55 -17.54 -9.38
N ALA A 203 5.33 -17.98 -8.14
CA ALA A 203 6.24 -17.75 -7.03
C ALA A 203 7.56 -18.53 -7.13
N LYS A 204 7.50 -19.80 -7.53
CA LYS A 204 8.67 -20.67 -7.70
C LYS A 204 9.46 -20.29 -8.96
N ALA A 205 8.76 -19.84 -10.01
CA ALA A 205 9.35 -19.39 -11.27
C ALA A 205 10.07 -18.05 -11.14
N GLU A 206 9.75 -17.24 -10.13
CA GLU A 206 10.60 -16.13 -9.73
C GLU A 206 11.78 -16.65 -8.91
N PRO A 207 12.99 -16.74 -9.50
CA PRO A 207 14.15 -17.18 -8.75
C PRO A 207 14.48 -16.07 -7.76
N ASN A 208 14.32 -16.37 -6.47
CA ASN A 208 14.98 -15.79 -5.29
C ASN A 208 15.81 -14.50 -5.52
N ARG A 209 15.20 -13.41 -5.98
CA ARG A 209 15.93 -12.15 -6.28
C ARG A 209 15.40 -10.94 -5.54
N THR A 210 14.28 -11.06 -4.84
CA THR A 210 13.68 -9.96 -4.08
C THR A 210 14.00 -10.00 -2.58
N CYS A 211 14.55 -11.11 -2.07
CA CYS A 211 15.06 -11.19 -0.70
C CYS A 211 16.54 -10.75 -0.60
N VAL A 212 16.91 -9.68 -1.31
CA VAL A 212 18.25 -9.06 -1.22
C VAL A 212 18.18 -7.53 -1.19
N LEU A 213 16.99 -6.93 -1.06
CA LEU A 213 16.88 -5.48 -0.82
C LEU A 213 16.97 -5.12 0.67
N ARG A 214 17.75 -5.88 1.44
CA ARG A 214 18.20 -5.40 2.75
C ARG A 214 19.55 -5.98 3.18
N SER A 215 20.50 -5.06 3.30
CA SER A 215 21.73 -5.11 4.11
C SER A 215 22.78 -6.19 3.80
N GLY A 216 23.87 -5.79 3.13
CA GLY A 216 25.18 -6.48 3.19
C GLY A 216 25.60 -7.33 1.98
N ALA A 217 24.69 -7.71 1.08
CA ALA A 217 25.04 -8.62 -0.03
C ALA A 217 25.85 -7.97 -1.18
N PHE A 218 26.01 -6.64 -1.20
CA PHE A 218 26.80 -5.95 -2.21
C PHE A 218 28.31 -6.18 -2.07
N GLU A 219 28.79 -6.56 -0.87
CA GLU A 219 30.22 -6.76 -0.60
C GLU A 219 30.76 -8.12 -1.09
N ARG A 220 29.89 -9.07 -1.46
CA ARG A 220 30.28 -10.42 -1.94
C ARG A 220 30.14 -10.62 -3.45
N LEU A 221 29.83 -9.58 -4.21
CA LEU A 221 29.63 -9.66 -5.66
C LEU A 221 30.93 -9.31 -6.39
N GLU A 222 31.50 -10.29 -7.09
CA GLU A 222 32.69 -10.11 -7.93
C GLU A 222 32.48 -9.08 -9.06
N ASN A 223 31.23 -8.84 -9.50
CA ASN A 223 30.91 -7.83 -10.53
C ASN A 223 29.54 -7.16 -10.30
N PRO A 224 29.47 -6.08 -9.51
CA PRO A 224 28.22 -5.39 -9.19
C PRO A 224 27.61 -4.66 -10.41
N GLN A 225 28.43 -4.18 -11.35
CA GLN A 225 27.94 -3.45 -12.53
C GLN A 225 27.25 -4.37 -13.54
N GLY A 226 27.79 -5.58 -13.76
CA GLY A 226 27.15 -6.60 -14.59
C GLY A 226 25.80 -7.04 -14.02
N TYR A 227 25.72 -7.18 -12.70
CA TYR A 227 24.49 -7.54 -12.00
C TYR A 227 23.41 -6.45 -12.14
N LEU A 228 23.77 -5.17 -11.96
CA LEU A 228 22.85 -4.04 -12.10
C LEU A 228 22.32 -3.91 -13.53
N THR A 229 23.21 -4.02 -14.52
CA THR A 229 22.84 -3.91 -15.95
C THR A 229 21.89 -5.03 -16.35
N ARG A 230 22.16 -6.26 -15.92
CA ARG A 230 21.31 -7.42 -16.21
C ARG A 230 19.98 -7.36 -15.46
N THR A 231 19.97 -6.82 -14.24
CA THR A 231 18.74 -6.59 -13.47
C THR A 231 17.86 -5.54 -14.13
N ALA A 232 18.44 -4.42 -14.59
CA ALA A 232 17.72 -3.38 -15.31
C ALA A 232 17.12 -3.89 -16.63
N GLN A 233 17.88 -4.66 -17.42
CA GLN A 233 17.39 -5.28 -18.65
C GLN A 233 16.24 -6.27 -18.39
N ASN A 234 16.38 -7.13 -17.37
CA ASN A 234 15.33 -8.09 -17.00
C ASN A 234 14.06 -7.41 -16.51
N LEU A 235 14.18 -6.30 -15.76
CA LEU A 235 13.03 -5.50 -15.33
C LEU A 235 12.31 -4.86 -16.52
N LEU A 236 13.05 -4.35 -17.51
CA LEU A 236 12.48 -3.81 -18.74
C LEU A 236 11.75 -4.90 -19.56
N ILE A 237 12.34 -6.08 -19.71
CA ILE A 237 11.73 -7.23 -20.40
C ILE A 237 10.46 -7.68 -19.67
N ASN A 238 10.52 -7.82 -18.34
CA ASN A 238 9.35 -8.20 -17.54
C ASN A 238 8.23 -7.16 -17.65
N ARG A 239 8.56 -5.86 -17.60
CA ARG A 239 7.58 -4.79 -17.78
C ARG A 239 6.94 -4.85 -19.17
N ALA A 240 7.72 -5.10 -20.23
CA ALA A 240 7.19 -5.29 -21.59
C ALA A 240 6.27 -6.52 -21.69
N ARG A 241 6.63 -7.64 -21.06
CA ARG A 241 5.80 -8.87 -20.99
C ARG A 241 4.48 -8.64 -20.25
N THR A 242 4.52 -7.92 -19.12
CA THR A 242 3.32 -7.58 -18.34
C THR A 242 2.40 -6.65 -19.11
N TRP A 243 2.95 -5.66 -19.82
CA TRP A 243 2.19 -4.79 -20.71
C TRP A 243 1.53 -5.57 -21.86
N ARG A 244 2.23 -6.54 -22.44
CA ARG A 244 1.71 -7.39 -23.51
C ARG A 244 0.59 -8.32 -23.00
N ARG A 245 0.73 -8.88 -21.80
CA ARG A 245 -0.32 -9.68 -21.13
C ARG A 245 -1.57 -8.88 -20.80
N LYS A 246 -1.43 -7.64 -20.29
CA LYS A 246 -2.57 -6.74 -20.03
C LYS A 246 -3.37 -6.37 -21.29
N LYS A 247 -2.75 -6.41 -22.47
CA LYS A 247 -3.45 -6.21 -23.76
C LYS A 247 -4.18 -7.45 -24.28
N CYS A 248 -3.87 -8.64 -23.76
CA CYS A 248 -4.43 -9.93 -24.19
C CYS A 248 -5.33 -10.56 -23.11
N MET A 249 -5.96 -9.76 -22.25
CA MET A 249 -7.07 -10.27 -21.43
C MET A 249 -8.33 -10.25 -22.29
N LEU A 250 -8.68 -11.41 -22.85
CA LEU A 250 -10.01 -11.65 -23.39
C LEU A 250 -10.98 -11.75 -22.20
N TYR A 251 -11.94 -10.82 -22.11
CA TYR A 251 -13.04 -10.94 -21.15
C TYR A 251 -14.08 -11.92 -21.72
N PRO A 252 -14.65 -12.84 -20.91
CA PRO A 252 -15.86 -13.55 -21.30
C PRO A 252 -16.98 -12.51 -21.44
N LEU A 253 -17.66 -12.50 -22.58
CA LEU A 253 -18.86 -11.68 -22.80
C LEU A 253 -20.02 -12.39 -22.08
N ASP A 254 -20.49 -11.80 -20.99
CA ASP A 254 -21.71 -12.20 -20.30
C ASP A 254 -22.83 -11.25 -20.75
N GLU A 255 -23.71 -11.71 -21.64
CA GLU A 255 -24.74 -10.90 -22.32
C GLU A 255 -25.81 -10.32 -21.38
N ALA A 256 -25.81 -10.71 -20.10
CA ALA A 256 -26.86 -10.35 -19.14
C ALA A 256 -26.56 -9.12 -18.25
N ARG A 257 -25.43 -8.42 -18.45
CA ARG A 257 -25.07 -7.22 -17.67
C ARG A 257 -24.45 -6.10 -18.50
N ASP A 258 -25.18 -5.61 -19.49
CA ASP A 258 -24.88 -4.30 -20.06
C ASP A 258 -25.42 -3.20 -19.13
N ALA A 259 -24.59 -2.77 -18.18
CA ALA A 259 -24.68 -1.40 -17.70
C ALA A 259 -24.44 -0.48 -18.90
N PRO A 260 -25.15 0.66 -19.07
CA PRO A 260 -24.95 1.54 -20.22
C PRO A 260 -23.48 1.94 -20.31
N ILE A 261 -22.77 1.36 -21.27
CA ILE A 261 -21.36 1.64 -21.54
C ILE A 261 -21.36 2.87 -22.43
N HIS A 262 -20.86 4.00 -21.91
CA HIS A 262 -20.62 5.18 -22.73
C HIS A 262 -19.71 4.83 -23.94
N PRO A 263 -19.92 5.43 -25.12
CA PRO A 263 -19.24 5.02 -26.35
C PRO A 263 -17.71 5.11 -26.22
N ARG A 264 -17.02 3.96 -26.10
CA ARG A 264 -15.55 3.88 -25.97
C ARG A 264 -14.78 4.48 -27.17
N GLN A 265 -15.45 4.68 -28.32
CA GLN A 265 -14.86 5.33 -29.49
C GLN A 265 -14.65 6.83 -29.28
N GLU A 266 -15.53 7.50 -28.54
CA GLU A 266 -15.45 8.94 -28.23
C GLU A 266 -14.20 9.23 -27.41
N TRP A 267 -13.93 8.47 -26.34
CA TRP A 267 -12.72 8.65 -25.51
C TRP A 267 -11.40 8.42 -26.27
N GLY A 268 -11.39 7.51 -27.25
CA GLY A 268 -10.23 7.27 -28.09
C GLY A 268 -9.96 8.41 -29.08
N ILE A 269 -11.01 9.11 -29.51
CA ILE A 269 -10.95 10.31 -30.34
C ILE A 269 -10.57 11.51 -29.47
N GLU A 270 -11.28 11.75 -28.37
CA GLU A 270 -10.99 12.81 -27.39
C GLU A 270 -9.55 12.73 -26.87
N ALA A 271 -9.04 11.55 -26.52
CA ALA A 271 -7.67 11.41 -26.06
C ALA A 271 -6.63 11.67 -27.18
N ARG A 272 -6.98 11.42 -28.45
CA ARG A 272 -6.12 11.77 -29.60
C ARG A 272 -6.14 13.27 -29.84
N GLU A 273 -7.31 13.88 -29.79
CA GLU A 273 -7.51 15.32 -29.99
C GLU A 273 -6.86 16.14 -28.87
N LEU A 274 -7.03 15.71 -27.61
CA LEU A 274 -6.36 16.29 -26.45
C LEU A 274 -4.85 16.21 -26.60
N ARG A 275 -4.30 15.06 -26.99
CA ARG A 275 -2.85 14.92 -27.26
C ARG A 275 -2.38 15.84 -28.39
N ALA A 276 -3.17 15.98 -29.46
CA ALA A 276 -2.85 16.88 -30.55
C ALA A 276 -2.89 18.35 -30.12
N ALA A 277 -3.88 18.77 -29.33
CA ALA A 277 -3.99 20.12 -28.79
C ALA A 277 -2.86 20.45 -27.83
N TYR A 278 -2.49 19.53 -26.92
CA TYR A 278 -1.32 19.68 -26.06
C TYR A 278 -0.04 19.85 -26.87
N ARG A 279 0.16 19.05 -27.93
CA ARG A 279 1.32 19.16 -28.80
C ARG A 279 1.38 20.53 -29.50
N ARG A 280 0.26 20.99 -30.06
CA ARG A 280 0.17 22.34 -30.68
C ARG A 280 0.45 23.44 -29.66
N ALA A 281 -0.09 23.34 -28.45
CA ALA A 281 0.12 24.32 -27.39
C ALA A 281 1.59 24.43 -26.96
N LEU A 282 2.28 23.28 -26.86
CA LEU A 282 3.71 23.22 -26.56
C LEU A 282 4.59 23.76 -27.68
N LEU A 283 4.23 23.50 -28.94
CA LEU A 283 4.97 24.02 -30.09
C LEU A 283 4.82 25.54 -30.24
N ALA A 284 3.67 26.10 -29.81
CA ALA A 284 3.42 27.53 -29.83
C ALA A 284 4.04 28.30 -28.63
N LEU A 285 4.74 27.63 -27.73
CA LEU A 285 5.48 28.31 -26.65
C LEU A 285 6.78 28.92 -27.20
N PRO A 286 7.21 30.09 -26.69
CA PRO A 286 8.54 30.62 -26.97
C PRO A 286 9.62 29.60 -26.63
N LEU A 287 10.67 29.53 -27.46
CA LEU A 287 11.70 28.50 -27.37
C LEU A 287 12.29 28.34 -25.96
N ARG A 288 12.55 29.46 -25.28
CA ARG A 288 13.08 29.49 -23.90
C ARG A 288 12.11 28.88 -22.89
N THR A 289 10.83 29.24 -22.97
CA THR A 289 9.76 28.72 -22.10
C THR A 289 9.51 27.23 -22.34
N ARG A 290 9.52 26.80 -23.62
CA ARG A 290 9.40 25.39 -23.99
C ARG A 290 10.56 24.56 -23.44
N ARG A 291 11.79 25.05 -23.56
CA ARG A 291 13.01 24.37 -23.08
C ARG A 291 12.96 24.16 -21.56
N ILE A 292 12.61 25.20 -20.81
CA ILE A 292 12.42 25.13 -19.34
C ILE A 292 11.36 24.10 -18.97
N PHE A 293 10.19 24.16 -19.61
CA PHE A 293 9.10 23.22 -19.34
C PHE A 293 9.48 21.76 -19.60
N LEU A 294 10.18 21.49 -20.70
CA LEU A 294 10.63 20.14 -21.04
C LEU A 294 11.74 19.65 -20.11
N MET A 295 12.67 20.51 -19.67
CA MET A 295 13.70 20.16 -18.69
C MET A 295 13.08 19.70 -17.37
N HIS A 296 12.10 20.44 -16.85
CA HIS A 296 11.41 20.04 -15.63
C HIS A 296 10.56 18.77 -15.83
N ARG A 297 9.75 18.70 -16.89
CA ARG A 297 8.76 17.61 -17.04
C ARG A 297 9.30 16.31 -17.65
N LEU A 298 10.26 16.36 -18.57
CA LEU A 298 10.82 15.16 -19.21
C LEU A 298 12.11 14.69 -18.53
N LYS A 299 12.94 15.62 -18.06
CA LYS A 299 14.23 15.29 -17.42
C LYS A 299 14.18 15.30 -15.90
N GLY A 300 13.07 15.76 -15.29
CA GLY A 300 12.88 15.77 -13.84
C GLY A 300 13.76 16.78 -13.09
N MET A 301 14.33 17.76 -13.80
CA MET A 301 15.25 18.74 -13.21
C MET A 301 14.50 19.73 -12.29
N SER A 302 15.11 20.06 -11.16
CA SER A 302 14.61 21.07 -10.22
C SER A 302 14.74 22.48 -10.80
N TYR A 303 14.02 23.46 -10.22
CA TYR A 303 14.07 24.84 -10.70
C TYR A 303 15.46 25.45 -10.54
N ARG A 304 16.20 25.08 -9.49
CA ARG A 304 17.58 25.52 -9.26
C ARG A 304 18.54 25.01 -10.35
N GLU A 305 18.48 23.73 -10.68
CA GLU A 305 19.32 23.14 -11.73
C GLU A 305 19.03 23.75 -13.11
N ILE A 306 17.76 24.07 -13.40
CA ILE A 306 17.37 24.73 -14.64
C ILE A 306 17.87 26.19 -14.67
N ALA A 307 17.78 26.88 -13.54
CA ALA A 307 18.28 28.24 -13.36
C ALA A 307 19.79 28.32 -13.61
N GLU A 308 20.57 27.44 -12.98
CA GLU A 308 22.01 27.29 -13.18
C GLU A 308 22.36 26.98 -14.64
N GLN A 309 21.66 26.04 -15.27
CA GLN A 309 21.96 25.63 -16.65
C GLN A 309 21.62 26.69 -17.71
N LEU A 310 20.65 27.57 -17.46
CA LEU A 310 20.19 28.58 -18.42
C LEU A 310 20.64 30.00 -18.07
N GLY A 311 21.39 30.19 -16.98
CA GLY A 311 21.83 31.50 -16.50
C GLY A 311 20.67 32.44 -16.18
N VAL A 312 19.59 31.91 -15.62
CA VAL A 312 18.40 32.68 -15.19
C VAL A 312 18.17 32.51 -13.70
N GLY A 313 17.59 33.51 -13.04
CA GLY A 313 17.16 33.33 -11.65
C GLY A 313 16.00 32.33 -11.52
N GLU A 314 15.87 31.67 -10.37
CA GLU A 314 14.79 30.72 -10.10
C GLU A 314 13.39 31.32 -10.32
N LYS A 315 13.20 32.59 -9.94
CA LYS A 315 11.95 33.33 -10.22
C LYS A 315 11.63 33.44 -11.71
N GLY A 316 12.66 33.51 -12.56
CA GLY A 316 12.49 33.50 -14.02
C GLY A 316 12.07 32.13 -14.56
N VAL A 317 12.57 31.04 -13.96
CA VAL A 317 12.13 29.67 -14.26
C VAL A 317 10.66 29.49 -13.87
N GLU A 318 10.28 29.94 -12.68
CA GLU A 318 8.90 29.89 -12.18
C GLU A 318 7.93 30.67 -13.08
N TYR A 319 8.30 31.89 -13.47
CA TYR A 319 7.53 32.71 -14.41
C TYR A 319 7.28 31.97 -15.75
N HIS A 320 8.32 31.36 -16.31
CA HIS A 320 8.20 30.59 -17.55
C HIS A 320 7.36 29.31 -17.36
N MET A 321 7.46 28.63 -16.22
CA MET A 321 6.65 27.46 -15.88
C MET A 321 5.16 27.81 -15.76
N MET A 322 4.82 28.91 -15.07
CA MET A 322 3.45 29.40 -14.97
C MET A 322 2.88 29.72 -16.35
N ARG A 323 3.63 30.39 -17.22
CA ARG A 323 3.21 30.74 -18.58
C ARG A 323 2.98 29.49 -19.45
N ALA A 324 3.83 28.46 -19.30
CA ALA A 324 3.65 27.18 -19.99
C ALA A 324 2.38 26.46 -19.52
N LEU A 325 2.17 26.36 -18.21
CA LEU A 325 1.01 25.70 -17.62
C LEU A 325 -0.31 26.42 -17.97
N ALA A 326 -0.33 27.75 -17.91
CA ALA A 326 -1.49 28.54 -18.30
C ALA A 326 -1.89 28.30 -19.77
N ARG A 327 -0.91 28.18 -20.67
CA ARG A 327 -1.18 27.89 -22.09
C ARG A 327 -1.66 26.47 -22.31
N CYS A 328 -1.10 25.49 -21.61
CA CYS A 328 -1.58 24.11 -21.64
C CYS A 328 -3.01 23.98 -21.12
N ARG A 329 -3.35 24.68 -20.02
CA ARG A 329 -4.72 24.71 -19.48
C ARG A 329 -5.72 25.31 -20.47
N ARG A 330 -5.39 26.43 -21.11
CA ARG A 330 -6.24 27.03 -22.17
C ARG A 330 -6.42 26.13 -23.38
N ALA A 331 -5.46 25.26 -23.67
CA ALA A 331 -5.58 24.30 -24.77
C ALA A 331 -6.47 23.10 -24.41
N ALA A 332 -6.47 22.69 -23.13
CA ALA A 332 -7.37 21.65 -22.62
C ALA A 332 -8.82 22.14 -22.55
N ALA A 333 -9.05 23.36 -22.02
CA ALA A 333 -10.39 23.95 -21.89
C ALA A 333 -11.07 24.36 -23.21
N ARG A 334 -10.42 24.19 -24.36
CA ARG A 334 -11.02 24.38 -25.69
C ARG A 334 -11.59 23.10 -26.29
N LEU A 335 -11.38 21.97 -25.61
CA LEU A 335 -11.81 20.63 -26.02
C LEU A 335 -12.87 20.04 -25.08
N GLU A 336 -13.11 20.72 -23.95
CA GLU A 336 -14.31 20.58 -23.12
C GLU A 336 -15.37 21.53 -23.67
#